data_AF-A0A0N1NN92-F1
#
_entry.id   AF-A0A0N1NN92-F1
#
_cell.length_a   1.000
_cell.length_b   1.000
_cell.length_c   1.000
_cell.angle_alpha   90.00
_cell.angle_beta   90.00
_cell.angle_gamma   90.00
#
_symmetry.space_group_name_H-M   'P 1'
#
loop_
_entity.id
_entity.type
_entity.pdbx_description
1 polymer ?
#
loop_
_entity_poly.entity_id
_entity_poly.type
_entity_poly.pdbx_seq_one_letter_code
_entity_poly.pdbx_strand_id
1 'polypeptide(L)'
;MSADLERSGDLAEHVARLARLRFPKFAVPGDLHRTILEMGQLAQRLMAQAAEVIITKGVDAALQLEEDDDRMDELHRMLFPHLMDDRWKHGVEMAVDVTLVGRYYARFADHAVSIARRVVYLVTGELTTDASITP
;
A
#
# COMPACT_ATOMS: atom_id res chain seq x y z
N MET A 1 10.87 -12.78 -0.79
CA MET A 1 10.24 -12.47 -2.07
C MET A 1 8.96 -13.28 -2.27
N SER A 2 9.00 -14.62 -2.35
CA SER A 2 7.76 -15.43 -2.48
C SER A 2 6.72 -15.15 -1.36
N ALA A 3 7.15 -15.12 -0.10
CA ALA A 3 6.27 -14.80 1.02
C ALA A 3 5.73 -13.35 1.01
N ASP A 4 6.38 -12.41 0.33
CA ASP A 4 5.88 -11.03 0.22
C ASP A 4 4.77 -10.94 -0.85
N LEU A 5 4.93 -11.69 -1.94
CA LEU A 5 3.90 -11.82 -2.98
C LEU A 5 2.65 -12.52 -2.44
N GLU A 6 2.82 -13.61 -1.69
CA GLU A 6 1.71 -14.31 -1.03
C GLU A 6 0.95 -13.36 -0.09
N ARG A 7 1.65 -12.68 0.83
CA ARG A 7 1.02 -11.72 1.75
C ARG A 7 0.31 -10.58 1.02
N SER A 8 0.86 -10.12 -0.09
CA SER A 8 0.19 -9.10 -0.94
C SER A 8 -1.11 -9.64 -1.53
N GLY A 9 -1.12 -10.91 -1.96
CA GLY A 9 -2.31 -11.63 -2.38
C GLY A 9 -3.37 -11.72 -1.27
N ASP A 10 -2.97 -12.09 -0.05
CA ASP A 10 -3.88 -12.16 1.10
C ASP A 10 -4.51 -10.79 1.44
N LEU A 11 -3.72 -9.72 1.34
CA LEU A 11 -4.20 -8.36 1.57
C LEU A 11 -5.19 -7.91 0.48
N ALA A 12 -4.95 -8.28 -0.78
CA ALA A 12 -5.91 -8.05 -1.85
C ALA A 12 -7.21 -8.85 -1.62
N GLU A 13 -7.12 -10.09 -1.13
CA GLU A 13 -8.29 -10.86 -0.72
C GLU A 13 -9.05 -10.18 0.42
N HIS A 14 -8.35 -9.63 1.42
CA HIS A 14 -8.98 -8.89 2.52
C HIS A 14 -9.79 -7.69 2.04
N VAL A 15 -9.26 -6.92 1.08
CA VAL A 15 -10.01 -5.81 0.44
C VAL A 15 -11.26 -6.34 -0.26
N ALA A 16 -11.13 -7.43 -1.04
CA ALA A 16 -12.26 -8.02 -1.75
C ALA A 16 -13.34 -8.57 -0.79
N ARG A 17 -12.93 -9.22 0.30
CA ARG A 17 -13.82 -9.75 1.33
C ARG A 17 -14.58 -8.63 2.03
N LEU A 18 -13.91 -7.52 2.35
CA LEU A 18 -14.53 -6.36 2.97
C LEU A 18 -15.56 -5.70 2.04
N ALA A 19 -15.22 -5.53 0.75
CA ALA A 19 -16.17 -5.04 -0.25
C ALA A 19 -17.39 -5.95 -0.38
N ARG A 20 -17.20 -7.28 -0.37
CA ARG A 20 -18.28 -8.26 -0.41
C ARG A 20 -19.15 -8.23 0.85
N LEU A 21 -18.54 -8.10 2.04
CA LEU A 21 -19.24 -8.08 3.33
C LEU A 21 -20.25 -6.92 3.42
N ARG A 22 -19.97 -5.78 2.78
CA ARG A 22 -20.81 -4.58 2.86
C ARG A 22 -21.92 -4.52 1.82
N PHE A 23 -21.90 -5.38 0.80
CA PHE A 23 -22.92 -5.41 -0.23
C PHE A 23 -24.34 -5.62 0.37
N PRO A 24 -25.38 -4.88 -0.08
CA PRO A 24 -25.41 -3.91 -1.18
C PRO A 24 -25.01 -2.48 -0.80
N LYS A 25 -24.59 -2.24 0.45
CA LYS A 25 -24.00 -0.96 0.88
C LYS A 25 -22.52 -0.90 0.47
N PHE A 26 -21.83 0.15 0.92
CA PHE A 26 -20.42 0.40 0.63
C PHE A 26 -19.58 0.37 1.91
N ALA A 27 -18.34 -0.11 1.80
CA ALA A 27 -17.34 -0.08 2.89
C ALA A 27 -16.66 1.29 3.03
N VAL A 28 -16.71 2.12 1.98
CA VAL A 28 -16.04 3.42 1.91
C VAL A 28 -17.10 4.47 1.56
N PRO A 29 -17.17 5.60 2.28
CA PRO A 29 -18.10 6.67 1.97
C PRO A 29 -17.66 7.43 0.71
N GLY A 30 -18.60 8.14 0.07
CA GLY A 30 -18.36 8.77 -1.23
C GLY A 30 -17.26 9.83 -1.23
N ASP A 31 -17.07 10.54 -0.12
CA ASP A 31 -16.03 11.55 0.07
C ASP A 31 -14.62 10.97 0.19
N LEU A 32 -14.48 9.71 0.65
CA LEU A 32 -13.20 9.00 0.69
C LEU A 32 -12.97 8.04 -0.48
N HIS A 33 -13.97 7.86 -1.35
CA HIS A 33 -13.88 6.93 -2.48
C HIS A 33 -12.68 7.22 -3.39
N ARG A 34 -12.44 8.50 -3.71
CA ARG A 34 -11.32 8.91 -4.57
C ARG A 34 -9.97 8.55 -3.95
N THR A 35 -9.79 8.82 -2.66
CA THR A 35 -8.55 8.50 -1.93
C THR A 35 -8.28 7.00 -1.92
N ILE A 36 -9.29 6.19 -1.58
CA ILE A 36 -9.14 4.73 -1.55
C ILE A 36 -8.90 4.16 -2.96
N LEU A 37 -9.55 4.71 -3.99
CA LEU A 37 -9.29 4.32 -5.37
C LEU A 37 -7.83 4.61 -5.78
N GLU A 38 -7.31 5.78 -5.40
CA GLU A 38 -5.93 6.17 -5.68
C GLU A 38 -4.94 5.23 -4.96
N MET A 39 -5.20 4.89 -3.69
CA MET A 39 -4.40 3.89 -2.96
C MET A 39 -4.40 2.55 -3.69
N GLY A 40 -5.56 2.05 -4.13
CA GLY A 40 -5.63 0.78 -4.86
C GLY A 40 -4.86 0.78 -6.19
N GLN A 41 -4.92 1.89 -6.93
CA GLN A 41 -4.17 2.04 -8.17
C GLN A 41 -2.66 2.15 -7.92
N LEU A 42 -2.25 2.88 -6.87
CA LEU A 42 -0.84 2.99 -6.50
C LEU A 42 -0.27 1.65 -6.05
N ALA A 43 -0.98 0.91 -5.19
CA ALA A 43 -0.59 -0.44 -4.77
C ALA A 43 -0.33 -1.35 -5.98
N GLN A 44 -1.23 -1.35 -6.98
CA GLN A 44 -1.02 -2.13 -8.20
C GLN A 44 0.22 -1.69 -9.00
N ARG A 45 0.48 -0.38 -9.11
CA ARG A 45 1.68 0.14 -9.78
C ARG A 45 2.96 -0.27 -9.07
N LEU A 46 3.03 -0.12 -7.75
CA LEU A 46 4.19 -0.50 -6.95
C LEU A 46 4.51 -1.99 -7.07
N MET A 47 3.48 -2.86 -7.10
CA MET A 47 3.71 -4.29 -7.32
C MET A 47 4.16 -4.62 -8.75
N ALA A 48 3.66 -3.89 -9.75
CA ALA A 48 4.16 -4.03 -11.12
C ALA A 48 5.63 -3.59 -11.23
N GLN A 49 6.02 -2.51 -10.56
CA GLN A 49 7.41 -2.06 -10.45
C GLN A 49 8.27 -3.10 -9.71
N ALA A 50 7.76 -3.70 -8.62
CA ALA A 50 8.48 -4.75 -7.90
C ALA A 50 8.73 -5.97 -8.80
N ALA A 51 7.77 -6.33 -9.67
CA ALA A 51 7.95 -7.38 -10.67
C ALA A 51 9.05 -7.01 -11.69
N GLU A 52 9.06 -5.77 -12.18
CA GLU A 52 10.09 -5.28 -13.09
C GLU A 52 11.49 -5.31 -12.44
N VAL A 53 11.59 -4.91 -11.17
CA VAL A 53 12.82 -4.97 -10.39
C VAL A 53 13.31 -6.41 -10.25
N ILE A 54 12.42 -7.38 -10.01
CA ILE A 54 12.80 -8.81 -9.97
C ILE A 54 13.37 -9.27 -11.32
N ILE A 55 12.74 -8.88 -12.42
CA ILE A 55 13.10 -9.33 -13.78
C ILE A 55 14.44 -8.72 -14.21
N THR A 56 14.57 -7.41 -14.07
CA THR A 56 15.72 -6.65 -14.58
C THR A 56 16.89 -6.62 -13.61
N LYS A 57 16.63 -6.83 -12.31
CA LYS A 57 17.58 -6.57 -11.22
C LYS A 57 18.07 -5.11 -11.23
N GLY A 58 17.25 -4.19 -11.72
CA GLY A 58 17.58 -2.77 -11.81
C GLY A 58 17.54 -2.10 -10.44
N VAL A 59 18.70 -1.64 -9.96
CA VAL A 59 18.80 -0.89 -8.70
C VAL A 59 18.05 0.44 -8.78
N ASP A 60 18.17 1.17 -9.88
CA ASP A 60 17.48 2.45 -10.09
C ASP A 60 15.96 2.29 -10.05
N ALA A 61 15.42 1.23 -10.66
CA ALA A 61 13.99 0.92 -10.62
C ALA A 61 13.52 0.56 -9.20
N ALA A 62 14.40 -0.05 -8.39
CA ALA A 62 14.12 -0.33 -6.99
C ALA A 62 14.05 0.95 -6.15
N LEU A 63 14.98 1.89 -6.39
CA LEU A 63 14.99 3.20 -5.72
C LEU A 63 13.75 4.02 -6.10
N GLN A 64 13.39 4.05 -7.38
CA GLN A 64 12.17 4.72 -7.83
C GLN A 64 10.91 4.15 -7.19
N LEU A 65 10.86 2.82 -6.98
CA LEU A 65 9.74 2.19 -6.29
C LEU A 65 9.61 2.69 -4.85
N GLU A 66 10.71 2.84 -4.12
CA GLU A 66 10.69 3.37 -2.75
C GLU A 66 10.19 4.82 -2.74
N GLU A 67 10.66 5.67 -3.66
CA GLU A 67 10.16 7.06 -3.79
C GLU A 67 8.67 7.10 -4.14
N ASP A 68 8.20 6.21 -5.01
CA ASP A 68 6.78 6.15 -5.39
C ASP A 68 5.88 5.69 -4.23
N ASP A 69 6.43 4.94 -3.26
CA ASP A 69 5.72 4.47 -2.06
C ASP A 69 5.46 5.60 -1.05
N ASP A 70 6.26 6.68 -1.05
CA ASP A 70 6.00 7.87 -0.23
C ASP A 70 4.57 8.41 -0.45
N ARG A 71 4.06 8.27 -1.67
CA ARG A 71 2.68 8.65 -2.01
C ARG A 71 1.64 7.77 -1.30
N MET A 72 1.91 6.48 -1.08
CA MET A 72 1.02 5.60 -0.33
C MET A 72 0.94 6.04 1.13
N ASP A 73 2.08 6.38 1.70
CA ASP A 73 2.21 6.91 3.05
C ASP A 73 1.43 8.21 3.25
N GLU A 74 1.51 9.13 2.30
CA GLU A 74 0.69 10.35 2.27
C GLU A 74 -0.80 10.03 2.24
N LEU A 75 -1.24 9.19 1.30
CA LEU A 75 -2.66 8.83 1.14
C LEU A 75 -3.22 8.14 2.38
N HIS A 76 -2.46 7.22 2.97
CA HIS A 76 -2.83 6.55 4.21
C HIS A 76 -2.94 7.54 5.37
N ARG A 77 -1.98 8.47 5.49
CA ARG A 77 -2.00 9.53 6.52
C ARG A 77 -3.20 10.47 6.36
N MET A 78 -3.61 10.76 5.13
CA MET A 78 -4.78 11.59 4.84
C MET A 78 -6.11 11.00 5.31
N LEU A 79 -6.19 9.69 5.58
CA LEU A 79 -7.40 9.08 6.11
C LEU A 79 -7.68 9.49 7.56
N PHE A 80 -6.65 9.62 8.40
CA PHE A 80 -6.83 9.85 9.84
C PHE A 80 -7.57 11.16 10.17
N PRO A 81 -7.23 12.32 9.57
CA PRO A 81 -7.97 13.56 9.83
C PRO A 81 -9.46 13.44 9.51
N HIS A 82 -9.84 12.68 8.48
CA HIS A 82 -11.26 12.47 8.13
C HIS A 82 -11.96 11.56 9.14
N LEU A 83 -11.27 10.51 9.61
CA LEU A 83 -11.81 9.54 10.56
C LEU A 83 -11.92 10.09 11.98
N MET A 84 -11.07 11.07 12.33
CA MET A 84 -11.03 11.73 13.65
C MET A 84 -11.81 13.04 13.67
N ASP A 85 -12.42 13.46 12.56
CA ASP A 85 -13.23 14.68 12.49
C ASP A 85 -14.53 14.48 13.30
N ASP A 86 -14.83 15.40 14.21
CA ASP A 86 -16.08 15.40 14.99
C ASP A 86 -17.34 15.42 14.10
N ARG A 87 -17.20 15.81 12.83
CA ARG A 87 -18.27 15.83 11.82
C ARG A 87 -18.46 14.49 11.12
N TRP A 88 -17.70 13.44 11.46
CA TRP A 88 -17.84 12.10 10.91
C TRP A 88 -19.25 11.55 11.16
N LYS A 89 -20.04 11.43 10.08
CA LYS A 89 -21.47 11.04 10.14
C LYS A 89 -21.75 9.62 9.63
N HIS A 90 -20.73 8.87 9.24
CA HIS A 90 -20.89 7.56 8.60
C HIS A 90 -20.96 6.39 9.59
N GLY A 91 -20.75 6.67 10.89
CA GLY A 91 -20.79 5.68 11.96
C GLY A 91 -19.46 4.94 12.15
N VAL A 92 -19.33 4.29 13.32
CA VAL A 92 -18.08 3.62 13.74
C VAL A 92 -17.72 2.46 12.82
N GLU A 93 -18.72 1.70 12.36
CA GLU A 93 -18.52 0.53 11.49
C GLU A 93 -17.81 0.91 10.18
N MET A 94 -18.25 2.00 9.52
CA MET A 94 -17.61 2.48 8.30
C MET A 94 -16.22 3.09 8.56
N ALA A 95 -16.01 3.69 9.74
CA ALA A 95 -14.69 4.20 10.12
C ALA A 95 -13.68 3.05 10.27
N VAL A 96 -14.11 1.94 10.87
CA VAL A 96 -13.32 0.71 10.98
C VAL A 96 -13.02 0.13 9.59
N ASP A 97 -14.03 0.05 8.71
CA ASP A 97 -13.84 -0.45 7.35
C ASP A 97 -12.81 0.36 6.56
N VAL A 98 -12.93 1.69 6.57
CA VAL A 98 -11.97 2.59 5.89
C VAL A 98 -10.57 2.41 6.47
N THR A 99 -10.44 2.32 7.80
CA THR A 99 -9.15 2.08 8.47
C THR A 99 -8.52 0.76 8.01
N LEU A 100 -9.33 -0.30 7.91
CA LEU A 100 -8.87 -1.61 7.47
C LEU A 100 -8.43 -1.59 6.00
N VAL A 101 -9.23 -1.02 5.09
CA VAL A 101 -8.86 -0.90 3.67
C VAL A 101 -7.57 -0.10 3.50
N GLY A 102 -7.47 1.06 4.17
CA GLY A 102 -6.27 1.89 4.14
C GLY A 102 -5.03 1.12 4.61
N ARG A 103 -5.14 0.39 5.72
CA ARG A 103 -4.07 -0.46 6.24
C ARG A 103 -3.70 -1.60 5.28
N TYR A 104 -4.68 -2.23 4.63
CA TYR A 104 -4.39 -3.32 3.70
C TYR A 104 -3.62 -2.84 2.48
N TYR A 105 -3.96 -1.68 1.93
CA TYR A 105 -3.20 -1.09 0.82
C TYR A 105 -1.81 -0.64 1.24
N ALA A 106 -1.64 0.01 2.40
CA ALA A 106 -0.33 0.38 2.91
C ALA A 106 0.57 -0.86 3.09
N ARG A 107 0.07 -1.92 3.74
CA ARG A 107 0.84 -3.16 3.92
C ARG A 107 1.12 -3.90 2.61
N PHE A 108 0.26 -3.76 1.61
CA PHE A 108 0.51 -4.32 0.28
C PHE A 108 1.70 -3.61 -0.36
N ALA A 109 1.76 -2.29 -0.23
CA ALA A 109 2.85 -1.47 -0.73
C ALA A 109 4.17 -1.72 0.01
N ASP A 110 4.14 -1.86 1.35
CA ASP A 110 5.28 -2.29 2.17
C ASP A 110 5.92 -3.58 1.63
N HIS A 111 5.10 -4.52 1.15
CA HIS A 111 5.60 -5.77 0.57
C HIS A 111 6.26 -5.58 -0.79
N ALA A 112 5.81 -4.62 -1.61
CA ALA A 112 6.49 -4.23 -2.84
C ALA A 112 7.89 -3.63 -2.53
N VAL A 113 7.97 -2.72 -1.56
CA VAL A 113 9.23 -2.13 -1.08
C VAL A 113 10.16 -3.21 -0.53
N SER A 114 9.65 -4.12 0.30
CA SER A 114 10.45 -5.22 0.84
C SER A 114 11.01 -6.14 -0.26
N ILE A 115 10.31 -6.31 -1.38
CA ILE A 115 10.81 -7.06 -2.54
C ILE A 115 11.95 -6.28 -3.19
N ALA A 116 11.75 -4.98 -3.46
CA ALA A 116 12.76 -4.12 -4.08
C ALA A 116 14.08 -4.12 -3.30
N ARG A 117 14.02 -3.88 -1.98
CA ARG A 117 15.18 -3.91 -1.07
C ARG A 117 15.95 -5.23 -1.11
N ARG A 118 15.23 -6.35 -1.21
CA ARG A 118 15.86 -7.68 -1.31
C ARG A 118 16.58 -7.88 -2.64
N VAL A 119 16.07 -7.30 -3.72
CA VAL A 119 16.75 -7.33 -5.02
C VAL A 119 17.98 -6.43 -5.01
N VAL A 120 17.91 -5.23 -4.41
CA VAL A 120 19.09 -4.36 -4.24
C VAL A 120 20.18 -5.10 -3.47
N TYR A 121 19.85 -5.73 -2.34
CA TYR A 121 20.79 -6.55 -1.58
C TYR A 121 21.36 -7.70 -2.41
N LEU A 122 20.53 -8.38 -3.22
CA LEU A 122 20.99 -9.47 -4.09
C LEU A 122 22.03 -9.00 -5.13
N VAL A 123 21.90 -7.77 -5.63
CA VAL A 123 22.79 -7.22 -6.66
C VAL A 123 24.06 -6.62 -6.05
N THR A 124 23.93 -5.90 -4.94
CA THR A 124 24.99 -5.07 -4.36
C THR A 124 25.71 -5.72 -3.18
N GLY A 125 25.04 -6.63 -2.47
CA GLY A 125 25.49 -7.15 -1.16
C GLY A 125 25.26 -6.19 0.01
N GLU A 126 24.68 -5.01 -0.22
CA GLU A 126 24.45 -3.99 0.80
C GLU A 126 22.98 -3.97 1.24
N LEU A 127 22.76 -3.96 2.55
CA LEU A 127 21.42 -3.81 3.13
C LEU A 127 21.07 -2.31 3.12
N THR A 128 20.19 -1.91 2.20
CA THR A 128 19.56 -0.60 2.28
C THR A 128 18.69 -0.57 3.54
N THR A 129 19.11 0.23 4.52
CA THR A 129 18.34 0.51 5.73
C THR A 129 17.91 1.98 5.65
N ASP A 130 16.72 2.35 6.14
CA ASP A 130 16.17 3.72 6.05
C ASP A 130 17.13 4.85 6.50
N ALA A 131 18.20 4.54 7.23
CA ALA A 131 19.19 5.49 7.73
C ALA A 131 20.40 5.75 6.80
N SER A 132 20.55 5.07 5.66
CA SER A 132 21.78 5.15 4.84
C SER A 132 21.65 6.00 3.57
N ILE A 133 20.57 6.76 3.39
CA ILE A 133 20.41 7.65 2.23
C ILE A 133 20.23 9.09 2.72
N THR A 134 21.36 9.70 3.10
CA THR A 134 21.52 11.15 3.00
C THR A 134 22.96 11.39 2.54
N PRO A 135 23.20 11.99 1.37
CA PRO A 135 24.51 12.53 1.05
C PRO A 135 24.84 13.75 1.93
#